data_AF-A0A1R2BF36-F1
#
_entry.id   AF-A0A1R2BF36-F1
#
_cell.length_a   1.000
_cell.length_b   1.000
_cell.length_c   1.000
_cell.angle_alpha   90.00
_cell.angle_beta   90.00
_cell.angle_gamma   90.00
#
_symmetry.space_group_name_H-M   'P 1'
#
loop_
_entity.id
_entity.type
_entity.pdbx_description
1 polymer ?
#
loop_
_entity_poly.entity_id
_entity_poly.type
_entity_poly.pdbx_seq_one_letter_code
_entity_poly.pdbx_strand_id
1 'polypeptide(L)'
;MQEVFGDENLITNTGELKVADLSKNKVIGLYFTAHWCPPCRTFTPRLIQLYKNANSRSKVIEIVFISFDRDSETMNNYFEEMPWAAVPYSNKALCENLGDVFGVTGIPALIIIKSNGQVISRDGRSDVHSKNSEVVDYWIKKAENPNADEEPESQSLDTEVEESTFARDPIEGLVCDKNHYLIWQGDVGKFYNETSGNPGIKCDFCKASLRRSSWHCRECRFDLCKDCRDWLVDSKKFNNLHLRCWASHYLLMSERLKEFYYKKFGVDKYTCRSCNNVQTGTNLHCRRCFFDVCQNCQNTIITYAPLANRVLCGKGHGLVWTPDLCMKYQTTYGAPKYRCDICTRAYQGSGSFNCFTCTYDVCIQCIAHAVQSTGN
;
A
#
# COMPACT_ATOMS: atom_id res chain seq x y z
N MET A 1 13.71 19.14 -13.15
CA MET A 1 14.44 17.85 -13.24
C MET A 1 15.66 17.77 -12.33
N GLN A 2 16.48 18.82 -12.23
CA GLN A 2 17.64 18.86 -11.33
C GLN A 2 17.23 18.74 -9.84
N GLU A 3 16.06 19.26 -9.45
CA GLU A 3 15.49 19.01 -8.10
C GLU A 3 15.09 17.54 -7.85
N VAL A 4 14.83 16.76 -8.92
CA VAL A 4 14.39 15.36 -8.81
C VAL A 4 15.60 14.42 -8.79
N PHE A 5 16.57 14.61 -9.68
CA PHE A 5 17.71 13.71 -9.85
C PHE A 5 19.06 14.28 -9.35
N GLY A 6 19.08 15.53 -8.89
CA GLY A 6 20.33 16.23 -8.59
C GLY A 6 21.16 16.49 -9.86
N ASP A 7 22.47 16.49 -9.70
CA ASP A 7 23.46 16.62 -10.78
C ASP A 7 23.88 15.27 -11.39
N GLU A 8 23.14 14.20 -11.10
CA GLU A 8 23.45 12.85 -11.58
C GLU A 8 23.29 12.74 -13.10
N ASN A 9 24.19 12.00 -13.77
CA ASN A 9 23.99 11.64 -15.18
C ASN A 9 23.22 10.32 -15.26
N LEU A 10 22.20 10.26 -16.11
CA LEU A 10 21.51 9.00 -16.38
C LEU A 10 22.29 8.17 -17.40
N ILE A 11 22.16 6.85 -17.32
CA ILE A 11 22.73 5.93 -18.31
C ILE A 11 21.67 5.52 -19.33
N THR A 12 22.11 5.22 -20.54
CA THR A 12 21.33 4.66 -21.65
C THR A 12 22.11 3.49 -22.24
N ASN A 13 21.43 2.60 -22.98
CA ASN A 13 22.12 1.51 -23.68
C ASN A 13 23.13 1.98 -24.76
N THR A 14 23.18 3.28 -25.09
CA THR A 14 24.08 3.87 -26.08
C THR A 14 25.06 4.91 -25.52
N GLY A 15 25.10 5.11 -24.20
CA GLY A 15 25.91 6.16 -23.57
C GLY A 15 25.20 6.83 -22.39
N GLU A 16 25.43 8.12 -22.18
CA GLU A 16 24.85 8.88 -21.07
C GLU A 16 23.80 9.89 -21.54
N LEU A 17 22.83 10.19 -20.66
CA LEU A 17 21.82 11.21 -20.83
C LEU A 17 21.89 12.20 -19.67
N LYS A 18 22.10 13.48 -19.97
CA LYS A 18 22.10 14.54 -18.95
C LYS A 18 20.69 14.76 -18.44
N VAL A 19 20.51 14.92 -17.13
CA VAL A 19 19.20 15.20 -16.50
C VAL A 19 18.52 16.44 -17.10
N ALA A 20 19.29 17.45 -17.50
CA ALA A 20 18.75 18.63 -18.17
C ALA A 20 18.00 18.28 -19.48
N ASP A 21 18.47 17.27 -20.22
CA ASP A 21 17.88 16.84 -21.49
C ASP A 21 16.54 16.11 -21.31
N LEU A 22 16.23 15.60 -20.11
CA LEU A 22 14.90 15.05 -19.80
C LEU A 22 13.80 16.09 -20.02
N SER A 23 14.10 17.36 -19.78
CA SER A 23 13.14 18.47 -19.89
C SER A 23 12.66 18.72 -21.32
N LYS A 24 13.32 18.14 -22.33
CA LYS A 24 12.92 18.20 -23.75
C LYS A 24 11.72 17.30 -24.05
N ASN A 25 11.39 16.36 -23.16
CA ASN A 25 10.27 15.44 -23.32
C ASN A 25 8.99 16.05 -22.70
N LYS A 26 7.84 15.79 -23.32
CA LYS A 26 6.55 16.32 -22.83
C LYS A 26 6.14 15.69 -21.50
N VAL A 27 6.43 14.40 -21.36
CA VAL A 27 6.15 13.61 -20.16
C VAL A 27 7.33 12.71 -19.84
N ILE A 28 7.57 12.49 -18.55
CA ILE A 28 8.65 11.64 -18.06
C ILE A 28 8.03 10.58 -17.15
N GLY A 29 8.35 9.31 -17.40
CA GLY A 29 7.93 8.18 -16.56
C GLY A 29 9.05 7.72 -15.63
N LEU A 30 8.86 7.76 -14.33
CA LEU A 30 9.74 7.16 -13.34
C LEU A 30 9.31 5.71 -13.13
N TYR A 31 10.12 4.76 -13.61
CA TYR A 31 9.78 3.35 -13.61
C TYR A 31 10.58 2.60 -12.54
N PHE A 32 9.91 2.33 -11.41
CA PHE A 32 10.46 1.59 -10.28
C PHE A 32 10.22 0.11 -10.48
N THR A 33 11.29 -0.65 -10.65
CA THR A 33 11.19 -2.08 -10.99
C THR A 33 12.43 -2.86 -10.59
N ALA A 34 12.36 -4.19 -10.68
CA ALA A 34 13.50 -5.08 -10.47
C ALA A 34 13.35 -6.35 -11.29
N HIS A 35 14.46 -6.91 -11.76
CA HIS A 35 14.45 -8.13 -12.56
C HIS A 35 13.94 -9.33 -11.75
N TRP A 36 14.31 -9.44 -10.47
CA TRP A 36 13.90 -10.55 -9.61
C TRP A 36 12.39 -10.57 -9.35
N CYS A 37 11.69 -9.47 -9.56
CA CYS A 37 10.25 -9.30 -9.32
C CYS A 37 9.41 -9.90 -10.46
N PRO A 38 8.60 -10.95 -10.23
CA PRO A 38 7.78 -11.56 -11.28
C PRO A 38 6.77 -10.63 -11.97
N PRO A 39 5.95 -9.82 -11.26
CA PRO A 39 5.01 -8.92 -11.94
C PRO A 39 5.72 -7.82 -12.74
N CYS A 40 6.97 -7.49 -12.39
CA CYS A 40 7.82 -6.56 -13.11
C CYS A 40 8.18 -7.08 -14.50
N ARG A 41 8.65 -8.34 -14.58
CA ARG A 41 8.96 -9.01 -15.85
C ARG A 41 7.75 -9.14 -16.77
N THR A 42 6.53 -9.21 -16.23
CA THR A 42 5.30 -9.20 -17.03
C THR A 42 4.93 -7.80 -17.55
N PHE A 43 5.17 -6.74 -16.77
CA PHE A 43 4.79 -5.39 -17.15
C PHE A 43 5.78 -4.73 -18.13
N THR A 44 7.08 -4.96 -17.96
CA THR A 44 8.15 -4.32 -18.76
C THR A 44 7.96 -4.49 -20.27
N PRO A 45 7.68 -5.68 -20.82
CA PRO A 45 7.47 -5.83 -22.27
C PRO A 45 6.33 -4.95 -22.83
N ARG A 46 5.25 -4.78 -22.06
CA ARG A 46 4.12 -3.93 -22.44
C ARG A 46 4.52 -2.45 -22.42
N LEU A 47 5.29 -2.03 -21.42
CA LEU A 47 5.81 -0.67 -21.33
C LEU A 47 6.81 -0.37 -22.46
N ILE A 48 7.66 -1.33 -22.83
CA ILE A 48 8.57 -1.24 -23.99
C ILE A 48 7.77 -0.99 -25.28
N GLN A 49 6.71 -1.77 -25.51
CA GLN A 49 5.89 -1.61 -26.71
C GLN A 49 5.22 -0.23 -26.75
N LEU A 50 4.68 0.22 -25.62
CA LEU A 50 4.10 1.56 -25.48
C LEU A 50 5.12 2.65 -25.83
N TYR A 51 6.30 2.59 -25.23
CA TYR A 51 7.36 3.57 -25.42
C TYR A 51 7.79 3.66 -26.90
N LYS A 52 8.00 2.50 -27.54
CA LYS A 52 8.36 2.43 -28.96
C LYS A 52 7.26 3.01 -29.85
N ASN A 53 6.00 2.69 -29.58
CA ASN A 53 4.86 3.21 -30.35
C ASN A 53 4.72 4.73 -30.20
N ALA A 54 4.78 5.24 -28.97
CA ALA A 54 4.64 6.66 -28.67
C ALA A 54 5.75 7.51 -29.29
N ASN A 55 6.99 6.99 -29.31
CA ASN A 55 8.15 7.69 -29.84
C ASN A 55 8.44 7.39 -31.33
N SER A 56 7.55 6.67 -32.03
CA SER A 56 7.78 6.22 -33.42
C SER A 56 7.92 7.36 -34.44
N ARG A 57 7.27 8.50 -34.21
CA ARG A 57 7.32 9.69 -35.10
C ARG A 57 8.24 10.78 -34.54
N SER A 58 8.16 11.03 -33.25
CA SER A 58 8.89 12.07 -32.53
C SER A 58 9.00 11.67 -31.06
N LYS A 59 10.11 12.01 -30.41
CA LYS A 59 10.31 11.68 -28.99
C LYS A 59 9.42 12.55 -28.10
N VAL A 60 8.36 11.97 -27.55
CA VAL A 60 7.35 12.67 -26.72
C VAL A 60 7.42 12.26 -25.25
N ILE A 61 7.84 11.02 -24.98
CA ILE A 61 7.98 10.45 -23.65
C ILE A 61 9.41 9.96 -23.44
N GLU A 62 9.95 10.22 -22.26
CA GLU A 62 11.14 9.52 -21.75
C GLU A 62 10.78 8.71 -20.51
N ILE A 63 11.43 7.57 -20.33
CA ILE A 63 11.29 6.76 -19.12
C ILE A 63 12.65 6.67 -18.44
N VAL A 64 12.65 6.78 -17.11
CA VAL A 64 13.83 6.61 -16.27
C VAL A 64 13.61 5.38 -15.40
N PHE A 65 14.38 4.33 -15.68
CA PHE A 65 14.43 3.12 -14.87
C PHE A 65 15.12 3.40 -13.53
N ILE A 66 14.41 3.12 -12.45
CA ILE A 66 14.88 3.21 -11.07
C ILE A 66 14.92 1.78 -10.52
N SER A 67 16.13 1.23 -10.43
CA SER A 67 16.32 -0.18 -10.09
C SER A 67 16.21 -0.46 -8.60
N PHE A 68 15.43 -1.49 -8.27
CA PHE A 68 15.35 -2.12 -6.95
C PHE A 68 16.07 -3.49 -6.96
N ASP A 69 16.93 -3.74 -7.95
CA ASP A 69 17.78 -4.94 -8.01
C ASP A 69 18.88 -4.90 -6.95
N ARG A 70 19.27 -6.09 -6.48
CA ARG A 70 20.15 -6.24 -5.32
C ARG A 70 21.63 -6.16 -5.68
N ASP A 71 21.96 -6.36 -6.94
CA ASP A 71 23.31 -6.34 -7.53
C ASP A 71 23.30 -5.67 -8.92
N SER A 72 24.45 -5.15 -9.34
CA SER A 72 24.59 -4.38 -10.58
C SER A 72 24.46 -5.24 -11.84
N GLU A 73 24.89 -6.50 -11.78
CA GLU A 73 24.85 -7.42 -12.92
C GLU A 73 23.41 -7.73 -13.32
N THR A 74 22.56 -8.04 -12.33
CA THR A 74 21.13 -8.27 -12.53
C THR A 74 20.42 -7.03 -13.08
N MET A 75 20.77 -5.85 -12.57
CA MET A 75 20.24 -4.57 -13.06
C MET A 75 20.62 -4.35 -14.53
N ASN A 76 21.91 -4.51 -14.87
CA ASN A 76 22.42 -4.29 -16.21
C ASN A 76 21.78 -5.23 -17.23
N ASN A 77 21.75 -6.54 -16.92
CA ASN A 77 21.13 -7.55 -17.80
C ASN A 77 19.65 -7.23 -18.08
N TYR A 78 18.92 -6.70 -17.09
CA TYR A 78 17.53 -6.32 -17.29
C TYR A 78 17.36 -5.01 -18.05
N PHE A 79 18.29 -4.08 -17.85
CA PHE A 79 18.32 -2.78 -18.52
C PHE A 79 18.64 -2.89 -20.02
N GLU A 80 19.40 -3.91 -20.44
CA GLU A 80 19.69 -4.18 -21.85
C GLU A 80 18.41 -4.34 -22.71
N GLU A 81 17.31 -4.81 -22.12
CA GLU A 81 16.02 -4.97 -22.80
C GLU A 81 15.26 -3.64 -22.95
N MET A 82 15.64 -2.60 -22.21
CA MET A 82 14.87 -1.37 -22.05
C MET A 82 15.36 -0.25 -23.00
N PRO A 83 14.49 0.37 -23.81
CA PRO A 83 14.88 1.38 -24.81
C PRO A 83 14.99 2.82 -24.25
N TRP A 84 15.14 2.97 -22.93
CA TRP A 84 15.05 4.24 -22.21
C TRP A 84 16.22 4.42 -21.24
N ALA A 85 16.23 5.50 -20.45
CA ALA A 85 17.33 5.82 -19.54
C ALA A 85 17.21 5.11 -18.17
N ALA A 86 18.27 5.06 -17.37
CA ALA A 86 18.26 4.56 -16.00
C ALA A 86 19.10 5.43 -15.06
N VAL A 87 18.74 5.42 -13.77
CA VAL A 87 19.65 5.90 -12.72
C VAL A 87 20.82 4.91 -12.59
N PRO A 88 22.08 5.37 -12.59
CA PRO A 88 23.23 4.49 -12.43
C PRO A 88 23.14 3.67 -11.15
N TYR A 89 23.47 2.38 -11.23
CA TYR A 89 23.41 1.48 -10.07
C TYR A 89 24.31 1.94 -8.90
N SER A 90 25.40 2.64 -9.20
CA SER A 90 26.30 3.23 -8.20
C SER A 90 25.58 4.22 -7.28
N ASN A 91 24.45 4.82 -7.71
CA ASN A 91 23.67 5.76 -6.92
C ASN A 91 22.37 5.15 -6.38
N LYS A 92 22.49 4.07 -5.59
CA LYS A 92 21.35 3.46 -4.90
C LYS A 92 20.58 4.41 -3.98
N ALA A 93 21.30 5.32 -3.31
CA ALA A 93 20.68 6.28 -2.40
C ALA A 93 19.67 7.18 -3.13
N LEU A 94 19.96 7.58 -4.37
CA LEU A 94 19.01 8.30 -5.20
C LEU A 94 17.79 7.44 -5.57
N CYS A 95 17.99 6.16 -5.92
CA CYS A 95 16.88 5.24 -6.18
C CYS A 95 15.95 5.07 -4.98
N GLU A 96 16.51 4.92 -3.77
CA GLU A 96 15.75 4.80 -2.52
C GLU A 96 15.00 6.10 -2.19
N ASN A 97 15.69 7.25 -2.27
CA ASN A 97 15.07 8.56 -2.03
C ASN A 97 13.94 8.85 -3.02
N LEU A 98 14.13 8.57 -4.31
CA LEU A 98 13.06 8.68 -5.31
C LEU A 98 11.87 7.76 -4.95
N GLY A 99 12.13 6.56 -4.45
CA GLY A 99 11.09 5.66 -3.95
C GLY A 99 10.27 6.30 -2.83
N ASP A 100 10.94 6.87 -1.82
CA ASP A 100 10.32 7.50 -0.67
C ASP A 100 9.54 8.77 -1.04
N VAL A 101 10.15 9.68 -1.79
CA VAL A 101 9.55 10.96 -2.22
C VAL A 101 8.29 10.73 -3.06
N PHE A 102 8.32 9.73 -3.94
CA PHE A 102 7.16 9.40 -4.77
C PHE A 102 6.22 8.39 -4.10
N GLY A 103 6.50 7.96 -2.86
CA GLY A 103 5.62 7.10 -2.07
C GLY A 103 5.49 5.66 -2.61
N VAL A 104 6.53 5.17 -3.27
CA VAL A 104 6.57 3.83 -3.89
C VAL A 104 6.80 2.78 -2.81
N THR A 105 5.75 2.00 -2.53
CA THR A 105 5.78 0.92 -1.52
C THR A 105 5.77 -0.49 -2.12
N GLY A 106 5.76 -0.60 -3.45
CA GLY A 106 5.78 -1.85 -4.19
C GLY A 106 6.13 -1.66 -5.66
N ILE A 107 6.66 -2.71 -6.29
CA ILE A 107 7.09 -2.74 -7.70
C ILE A 107 6.32 -3.81 -8.49
N PRO A 108 6.09 -3.65 -9.81
CA PRO A 108 6.47 -2.48 -10.61
C PRO A 108 5.54 -1.29 -10.36
N ALA A 109 6.13 -0.09 -10.24
CA ALA A 109 5.40 1.18 -10.16
C ALA A 109 5.89 2.14 -11.26
N LEU A 110 4.97 2.89 -11.85
CA LEU A 110 5.27 3.87 -12.89
C LEU A 110 4.62 5.20 -12.50
N ILE A 111 5.43 6.20 -12.19
CA ILE A 111 4.98 7.55 -11.83
C ILE A 111 5.22 8.46 -13.03
N ILE A 112 4.20 9.21 -13.43
CA ILE A 112 4.29 10.11 -14.58
C ILE A 112 4.42 11.52 -14.06
N ILE A 113 5.45 12.23 -14.52
CA ILE A 113 5.76 13.59 -14.11
C ILE A 113 5.97 14.50 -15.32
N LYS A 114 5.80 15.81 -15.09
CA LYS A 114 6.17 16.87 -16.02
C LYS A 114 7.68 17.10 -16.01
N SER A 115 8.18 17.83 -17.01
CA SER A 115 9.57 18.33 -17.06
C SER A 115 9.96 19.24 -15.88
N ASN A 116 8.98 19.84 -15.19
CA ASN A 116 9.21 20.60 -13.96
C ASN A 116 9.20 19.75 -12.68
N GLY A 117 8.92 18.44 -12.76
CA GLY A 117 8.88 17.53 -11.59
C GLY A 117 7.51 17.33 -10.96
N GLN A 118 6.48 18.08 -11.39
CA GLN A 118 5.12 17.88 -10.88
C GLN A 118 4.54 16.54 -11.35
N VAL A 119 3.84 15.85 -10.44
CA VAL A 119 3.21 14.57 -10.73
C VAL A 119 1.93 14.76 -11.56
N ILE A 120 1.86 14.04 -12.68
CA ILE A 120 0.67 13.92 -13.54
C ILE A 120 -0.17 12.70 -13.14
N SER A 121 0.49 11.58 -12.85
CA SER A 121 -0.15 10.34 -12.43
C SER A 121 0.75 9.56 -11.49
N ARG A 122 0.22 9.10 -10.36
CA ARG A 122 0.91 8.17 -9.45
C ARG A 122 0.67 6.70 -9.80
N ASP A 123 -0.18 6.43 -10.78
CA ASP A 123 -0.58 5.08 -11.17
C ASP A 123 -0.47 4.87 -12.68
N GLY A 124 0.69 5.25 -13.21
CA GLY A 124 1.03 5.10 -14.62
C GLY A 124 0.92 3.65 -15.09
N ARG A 125 1.14 2.67 -14.20
CA ARG A 125 0.98 1.25 -14.52
C ARG A 125 -0.45 0.91 -14.91
N SER A 126 -1.44 1.37 -14.14
CA SER A 126 -2.85 1.15 -14.45
C SER A 126 -3.33 2.00 -15.62
N ASP A 127 -2.79 3.20 -15.78
CA ASP A 127 -3.02 4.03 -16.96
C ASP A 127 -2.63 3.27 -18.23
N VAL A 128 -1.45 2.64 -18.27
CA VAL A 128 -0.99 1.80 -19.40
C VAL A 128 -1.91 0.59 -19.61
N HIS A 129 -2.48 0.03 -18.53
CA HIS A 129 -3.39 -1.10 -18.64
C HIS A 129 -4.76 -0.70 -19.19
N SER A 130 -5.30 0.42 -18.72
CA SER A 130 -6.67 0.87 -18.98
C SER A 130 -6.82 1.63 -20.30
N LYS A 131 -5.84 2.47 -20.66
CA LYS A 131 -5.94 3.39 -21.81
C LYS A 131 -5.16 2.91 -23.05
N ASN A 132 -4.40 1.82 -22.93
CA ASN A 132 -3.65 1.19 -24.03
C ASN A 132 -2.84 2.23 -24.84
N SER A 133 -3.10 2.35 -26.15
CA SER A 133 -2.37 3.23 -27.07
C SER A 133 -2.61 4.72 -26.83
N GLU A 134 -3.70 5.09 -26.16
CA GLU A 134 -4.08 6.50 -25.94
C GLU A 134 -3.49 7.09 -24.65
N VAL A 135 -2.82 6.26 -23.84
CA VAL A 135 -2.35 6.66 -22.51
C VAL A 135 -1.36 7.82 -22.54
N VAL A 136 -0.50 7.91 -23.55
CA VAL A 136 0.50 8.97 -23.65
C VAL A 136 -0.16 10.30 -24.00
N ASP A 137 -1.15 10.30 -24.89
CA ASP A 137 -1.94 11.49 -25.21
C ASP A 137 -2.74 11.97 -23.99
N TYR A 138 -3.27 11.04 -23.20
CA TYR A 138 -3.91 11.35 -21.92
C TYR A 138 -2.96 12.06 -20.95
N TRP A 139 -1.74 11.55 -20.77
CA TRP A 139 -0.75 12.19 -19.91
C TRP A 139 -0.31 13.57 -20.42
N ILE A 140 -0.15 13.73 -21.75
CA ILE A 140 0.18 15.01 -22.37
C ILE A 140 -0.95 16.03 -22.13
N LYS A 141 -2.21 15.65 -22.35
CA LYS A 141 -3.36 16.54 -22.08
C LYS A 141 -3.42 16.98 -20.62
N LYS A 142 -3.19 16.06 -19.67
CA LYS A 142 -3.10 16.40 -18.24
C LYS A 142 -1.89 17.27 -17.92
N ALA A 143 -0.79 17.13 -18.66
CA ALA A 143 0.36 18.00 -18.50
C ALA A 143 0.04 19.46 -18.89
N GLU A 144 -0.82 19.63 -19.91
CA GLU A 144 -1.20 20.92 -20.49
C GLU A 144 -2.35 21.65 -19.74
N ASN A 145 -3.28 20.94 -19.06
CA ASN A 145 -4.42 21.55 -18.34
C ASN A 145 -4.60 21.04 -16.88
N PRO A 146 -4.22 21.82 -15.84
CA PRO A 146 -4.23 21.37 -14.45
C PRO A 146 -5.55 21.55 -13.65
N ASN A 147 -6.60 22.20 -14.18
CA ASN A 147 -7.82 22.58 -13.41
C ASN A 147 -9.14 21.91 -13.87
N ALA A 148 -9.12 20.71 -14.44
CA ALA A 148 -10.32 20.13 -15.06
C ALA A 148 -11.30 19.38 -14.11
N ASP A 149 -11.05 19.30 -12.80
CA ASP A 149 -11.82 18.46 -11.87
C ASP A 149 -12.33 19.20 -10.61
N GLU A 150 -13.14 20.25 -10.75
CA GLU A 150 -14.01 20.74 -9.65
C GLU A 150 -15.47 20.92 -10.14
N GLU A 151 -16.41 20.08 -9.66
CA GLU A 151 -17.85 20.36 -9.66
C GLU A 151 -18.53 19.92 -8.33
N PRO A 152 -19.66 20.54 -7.92
CA PRO A 152 -20.07 20.69 -6.51
C PRO A 152 -21.19 19.74 -6.00
N GLU A 153 -21.38 19.77 -4.67
CA GLU A 153 -22.27 18.97 -3.81
C GLU A 153 -23.75 18.82 -4.26
N SER A 154 -24.30 17.60 -4.13
CA SER A 154 -25.71 17.29 -4.38
C SER A 154 -26.57 17.26 -3.11
N GLN A 155 -27.67 18.03 -3.09
CA GLN A 155 -28.81 17.81 -2.20
C GLN A 155 -29.65 16.59 -2.65
N SER A 156 -30.17 15.88 -1.66
CA SER A 156 -30.95 14.64 -1.74
C SER A 156 -32.33 14.79 -2.39
N LEU A 157 -32.77 13.78 -3.15
CA LEU A 157 -34.17 13.31 -3.19
C LEU A 157 -34.22 11.92 -3.86
N ASP A 158 -34.89 10.99 -3.19
CA ASP A 158 -35.07 9.60 -3.59
C ASP A 158 -35.92 9.46 -4.87
N THR A 159 -35.51 8.59 -5.79
CA THR A 159 -36.43 7.78 -6.62
C THR A 159 -35.67 6.58 -7.21
N GLU A 160 -36.32 5.43 -7.19
CA GLU A 160 -35.85 4.18 -7.79
C GLU A 160 -35.76 4.31 -9.32
N VAL A 161 -34.58 4.08 -9.91
CA VAL A 161 -34.41 3.80 -11.35
C VAL A 161 -33.35 2.73 -11.55
N GLU A 162 -33.65 1.85 -12.49
CA GLU A 162 -32.98 0.61 -12.87
C GLU A 162 -31.50 0.72 -13.27
N GLU A 163 -30.83 -0.43 -13.14
CA GLU A 163 -29.47 -0.72 -13.60
C GLU A 163 -29.23 -0.31 -15.08
N SER A 164 -28.28 0.59 -15.34
CA SER A 164 -27.31 0.42 -16.42
C SER A 164 -26.21 1.50 -16.42
N THR A 165 -24.99 1.03 -16.72
CA THR A 165 -23.86 1.76 -17.31
C THR A 165 -23.38 3.06 -16.65
N PHE A 166 -22.65 2.96 -15.54
CA PHE A 166 -21.54 3.89 -15.26
C PHE A 166 -20.41 3.11 -14.59
N ALA A 167 -19.34 2.84 -15.34
CA ALA A 167 -18.06 2.45 -14.78
C ALA A 167 -17.55 3.64 -13.96
N ARG A 168 -17.74 3.58 -12.64
CA ARG A 168 -17.19 4.57 -11.71
C ARG A 168 -15.67 4.39 -11.67
N ASP A 169 -14.94 5.48 -11.80
CA ASP A 169 -13.48 5.51 -11.71
C ASP A 169 -12.95 4.71 -10.51
N PRO A 170 -11.76 4.08 -10.61
CA PRO A 170 -11.16 3.34 -9.50
C PRO A 170 -10.99 4.26 -8.29
N ILE A 171 -11.57 3.88 -7.16
CA ILE A 171 -11.41 4.63 -5.92
C ILE A 171 -9.99 4.41 -5.41
N GLU A 172 -9.25 5.49 -5.18
CA GLU A 172 -7.86 5.44 -4.70
C GLU A 172 -7.76 4.60 -3.42
N GLY A 173 -6.85 3.60 -3.42
CA GLY A 173 -6.65 2.69 -2.29
C GLY A 173 -7.65 1.53 -2.19
N LEU A 174 -8.63 1.41 -3.09
CA LEU A 174 -9.56 0.27 -3.13
C LEU A 174 -8.95 -0.91 -3.91
N VAL A 175 -8.01 -1.60 -3.26
CA VAL A 175 -7.26 -2.72 -3.83
C VAL A 175 -7.40 -4.00 -3.00
N CYS A 176 -7.22 -5.16 -3.64
CA CYS A 176 -7.05 -6.43 -2.93
C CYS A 176 -5.63 -6.56 -2.33
N ASP A 177 -5.36 -7.67 -1.64
CA ASP A 177 -4.07 -7.94 -0.98
C ASP A 177 -2.86 -7.97 -1.91
N LYS A 178 -3.10 -8.25 -3.20
CA LYS A 178 -2.06 -8.24 -4.24
C LYS A 178 -1.98 -6.90 -4.97
N ASN A 179 -2.59 -5.86 -4.40
CA ASN A 179 -2.62 -4.50 -4.94
C ASN A 179 -3.32 -4.38 -6.30
N HIS A 180 -4.29 -5.25 -6.60
CA HIS A 180 -5.14 -5.12 -7.79
C HIS A 180 -6.40 -4.32 -7.44
N TYR A 181 -6.82 -3.42 -8.33
CA TYR A 181 -8.03 -2.63 -8.15
C TYR A 181 -9.27 -3.51 -8.05
N LEU A 182 -10.14 -3.16 -7.11
CA LEU A 182 -11.49 -3.71 -7.06
C LEU A 182 -12.40 -2.83 -7.91
N ILE A 183 -13.12 -3.46 -8.83
CA ILE A 183 -14.09 -2.79 -9.70
C ILE A 183 -15.46 -3.31 -9.34
N TRP A 184 -16.45 -2.42 -9.25
CA TRP A 184 -17.83 -2.85 -9.05
C TRP A 184 -18.30 -3.67 -10.26
N GLN A 185 -18.71 -4.92 -10.01
CA GLN A 185 -19.24 -5.81 -11.04
C GLN A 185 -20.62 -6.32 -10.61
N GLY A 186 -21.59 -6.22 -11.52
CA GLY A 186 -22.97 -6.64 -11.30
C GLY A 186 -23.19 -8.16 -11.39
N ASP A 187 -22.29 -8.84 -12.09
CA ASP A 187 -22.42 -10.23 -12.55
C ASP A 187 -21.40 -11.18 -11.91
N VAL A 188 -20.85 -10.81 -10.75
CA VAL A 188 -19.82 -11.59 -10.06
C VAL A 188 -20.29 -13.00 -9.71
N GLY A 189 -21.56 -13.15 -9.35
CA GLY A 189 -22.15 -14.46 -9.08
C GLY A 189 -22.14 -15.37 -10.32
N LYS A 190 -22.32 -14.79 -11.52
CA LYS A 190 -22.20 -15.53 -12.79
C LYS A 190 -20.76 -15.95 -13.04
N PHE A 191 -19.79 -15.05 -12.83
CA PHE A 191 -18.37 -15.37 -12.93
C PHE A 191 -17.98 -16.55 -12.02
N TYR A 192 -18.39 -16.55 -10.75
CA TYR A 192 -18.10 -17.64 -9.82
C TYR A 192 -18.80 -18.95 -10.20
N ASN A 193 -20.04 -18.87 -10.67
CA ASN A 193 -20.76 -20.04 -11.18
C ASN A 193 -20.03 -20.67 -12.37
N GLU A 194 -19.58 -19.87 -13.34
CA GLU A 194 -18.89 -20.34 -14.54
C GLU A 194 -17.49 -20.89 -14.25
N THR A 195 -16.77 -20.28 -13.31
CA THR A 195 -15.38 -20.65 -13.03
C THR A 195 -15.19 -21.65 -11.89
N SER A 196 -16.19 -21.81 -11.01
CA SER A 196 -16.08 -22.69 -9.84
C SER A 196 -17.34 -23.50 -9.52
N GLY A 197 -18.42 -23.39 -10.32
CA GLY A 197 -19.67 -24.12 -10.09
C GLY A 197 -20.45 -23.69 -8.85
N ASN A 198 -20.04 -22.61 -8.18
CA ASN A 198 -20.69 -22.09 -6.98
C ASN A 198 -20.91 -20.58 -7.15
N PRO A 199 -22.16 -20.08 -7.25
CA PRO A 199 -22.44 -18.66 -7.42
C PRO A 199 -22.29 -17.85 -6.13
N GLY A 200 -22.04 -18.50 -4.99
CA GLY A 200 -21.99 -17.87 -3.69
C GLY A 200 -20.80 -16.93 -3.53
N ILE A 201 -21.09 -15.64 -3.37
CA ILE A 201 -20.08 -14.61 -3.13
C ILE A 201 -20.03 -14.32 -1.62
N LYS A 202 -18.83 -14.18 -1.07
CA LYS A 202 -18.65 -13.69 0.31
C LYS A 202 -17.69 -12.52 0.32
N CYS A 203 -18.01 -11.50 1.11
CA CYS A 203 -17.08 -10.39 1.31
C CYS A 203 -15.81 -10.86 2.05
N ASP A 204 -14.64 -10.59 1.51
CA ASP A 204 -13.36 -10.96 2.10
C ASP A 204 -13.04 -10.25 3.42
N PHE A 205 -13.65 -9.09 3.66
CA PHE A 205 -13.50 -8.34 4.92
C PHE A 205 -14.47 -8.84 6.00
N CYS A 206 -15.78 -8.67 5.79
CA CYS A 206 -16.76 -8.95 6.84
C CYS A 206 -17.36 -10.37 6.83
N LYS A 207 -17.05 -11.16 5.79
CA LYS A 207 -17.57 -12.50 5.53
C LYS A 207 -19.07 -12.60 5.26
N ALA A 208 -19.76 -11.46 5.09
CA ALA A 208 -21.17 -11.44 4.70
C ALA A 208 -21.37 -12.06 3.31
N SER A 209 -22.42 -12.85 3.16
CA SER A 209 -22.85 -13.38 1.86
C SER A 209 -23.40 -12.25 0.99
N LEU A 210 -22.96 -12.16 -0.25
CA LEU A 210 -23.39 -11.18 -1.24
C LEU A 210 -24.26 -11.86 -2.28
N ARG A 211 -25.26 -11.14 -2.81
CA ARG A 211 -26.27 -11.74 -3.69
C ARG A 211 -25.77 -11.98 -5.11
N ARG A 212 -25.25 -10.93 -5.77
CA ARG A 212 -24.88 -10.98 -7.20
C ARG A 212 -23.70 -10.08 -7.55
N SER A 213 -23.59 -8.95 -6.86
CA SER A 213 -22.61 -7.91 -7.12
C SER A 213 -21.65 -7.70 -5.95
N SER A 214 -20.45 -7.26 -6.29
CA SER A 214 -19.41 -6.90 -5.33
C SER A 214 -18.41 -5.97 -6.00
N TRP A 215 -17.62 -5.28 -5.17
CA TRP A 215 -16.34 -4.74 -5.62
C TRP A 215 -15.38 -5.91 -5.76
N HIS A 216 -15.05 -6.25 -6.99
CA HIS A 216 -14.45 -7.52 -7.35
C HIS A 216 -13.08 -7.34 -8.00
N CYS A 217 -12.10 -8.15 -7.56
CA CYS A 217 -10.88 -8.40 -8.31
C CYS A 217 -10.98 -9.81 -8.92
N ARG A 218 -11.11 -9.86 -10.25
CA ARG A 218 -11.21 -11.11 -11.00
C ARG A 218 -9.98 -11.98 -10.90
N GLU A 219 -8.80 -11.36 -10.88
CA GLU A 219 -7.52 -12.07 -10.78
C GLU A 219 -7.33 -12.74 -9.42
N CYS A 220 -7.77 -12.08 -8.35
CA CYS A 220 -7.57 -12.57 -6.98
C CYS A 220 -8.78 -13.31 -6.42
N ARG A 221 -9.92 -13.31 -7.12
CA ARG A 221 -11.21 -13.77 -6.59
C ARG A 221 -11.48 -13.13 -5.23
N PHE A 222 -11.32 -11.81 -5.21
CA PHE A 222 -11.46 -11.00 -4.00
C PHE A 222 -12.70 -10.14 -4.11
N ASP A 223 -13.55 -10.16 -3.09
CA ASP A 223 -14.85 -9.54 -3.09
C ASP A 223 -15.05 -8.63 -1.88
N LEU A 224 -15.50 -7.41 -2.12
CA LEU A 224 -15.82 -6.46 -1.07
C LEU A 224 -17.28 -6.01 -1.18
N CYS A 225 -18.01 -6.06 -0.06
CA CYS A 225 -19.36 -5.52 0.00
C CYS A 225 -19.34 -4.00 0.03
N LYS A 226 -20.47 -3.36 -0.29
CA LYS A 226 -20.63 -1.91 -0.27
C LYS A 226 -20.19 -1.31 1.08
N ASP A 227 -20.69 -1.84 2.20
CA ASP A 227 -20.34 -1.33 3.53
C ASP A 227 -18.84 -1.43 3.87
N CYS A 228 -18.15 -2.47 3.39
CA CYS A 228 -16.71 -2.64 3.63
C CYS A 228 -15.90 -1.74 2.71
N ARG A 229 -16.39 -1.49 1.49
CA ARG A 229 -15.81 -0.48 0.59
C ARG A 229 -15.92 0.90 1.21
N ASP A 230 -17.12 1.31 1.60
CA ASP A 230 -17.37 2.66 2.12
C ASP A 230 -16.49 2.93 3.36
N TRP A 231 -16.39 1.95 4.26
CA TRP A 231 -15.45 2.05 5.38
C TRP A 231 -13.99 2.14 5.00
N LEU A 232 -13.54 1.38 3.99
CA LEU A 232 -12.14 1.41 3.58
C LEU A 232 -11.78 2.80 3.03
N VAL A 233 -12.71 3.43 2.32
CA VAL A 233 -12.58 4.78 1.75
C VAL A 233 -12.64 5.85 2.85
N ASP A 234 -13.56 5.72 3.80
CA ASP A 234 -13.73 6.67 4.91
C ASP A 234 -12.59 6.59 5.94
N SER A 235 -11.83 5.48 5.96
CA SER A 235 -10.80 5.25 6.97
C SER A 235 -9.46 5.88 6.59
N LYS A 236 -8.83 6.55 7.56
CA LYS A 236 -7.54 7.21 7.35
C LYS A 236 -6.38 6.25 7.59
N LYS A 237 -5.38 6.24 6.69
CA LYS A 237 -4.11 5.53 6.92
C LYS A 237 -3.37 6.18 8.10
N PHE A 238 -3.00 5.37 9.08
CA PHE A 238 -2.22 5.84 10.22
C PHE A 238 -0.74 5.50 9.98
N ASN A 239 0.07 6.50 9.62
CA ASN A 239 1.45 6.30 9.14
C ASN A 239 2.51 6.18 10.25
N ASN A 240 2.17 6.40 11.52
CA ASN A 240 3.17 6.31 12.59
C ASN A 240 3.27 4.85 13.09
N LEU A 241 4.41 4.21 12.78
CA LEU A 241 4.88 2.90 13.30
C LEU A 241 4.28 1.61 12.71
N HIS A 242 3.66 1.70 11.51
CA HIS A 242 3.14 0.54 10.78
C HIS A 242 2.35 -0.45 11.67
N LEU A 243 1.41 0.05 12.47
CA LEU A 243 0.60 -0.80 13.33
C LEU A 243 -0.22 -1.78 12.48
N ARG A 244 -0.12 -3.06 12.82
CA ARG A 244 -0.78 -4.16 12.11
C ARG A 244 -1.60 -5.01 13.07
N CYS A 245 -2.59 -5.74 12.55
CA CYS A 245 -3.26 -6.78 13.33
C CYS A 245 -2.39 -8.04 13.41
N TRP A 246 -2.86 -9.06 14.13
CA TRP A 246 -2.15 -10.34 14.27
C TRP A 246 -1.85 -11.07 12.95
N ALA A 247 -2.58 -10.75 11.88
CA ALA A 247 -2.38 -11.27 10.52
C ALA A 247 -1.64 -10.28 9.60
N SER A 248 -0.95 -9.30 10.17
CA SER A 248 -0.15 -8.29 9.46
C SER A 248 -0.90 -7.34 8.51
N HIS A 249 -2.23 -7.34 8.55
CA HIS A 249 -3.02 -6.31 7.88
C HIS A 249 -2.86 -4.96 8.59
N TYR A 250 -2.78 -3.88 7.82
CA TYR A 250 -2.76 -2.53 8.37
C TYR A 250 -4.00 -2.25 9.22
N LEU A 251 -3.79 -1.55 10.34
CA LEU A 251 -4.89 -0.95 11.09
C LEU A 251 -5.20 0.43 10.51
N LEU A 252 -6.48 0.72 10.31
CA LEU A 252 -6.93 2.01 9.80
C LEU A 252 -7.72 2.74 10.87
N MET A 253 -7.58 4.07 10.93
CA MET A 253 -8.38 4.90 11.82
C MET A 253 -9.81 4.95 11.30
N SER A 254 -10.78 4.49 12.10
CA SER A 254 -12.18 4.43 11.69
C SER A 254 -13.07 5.37 12.50
N GLU A 255 -13.45 6.50 11.90
CA GLU A 255 -14.33 7.50 12.53
C GLU A 255 -15.72 6.92 12.86
N ARG A 256 -16.18 5.92 12.09
CA ARG A 256 -17.49 5.28 12.24
C ARG A 256 -17.45 3.90 12.92
N LEU A 257 -16.43 3.63 13.73
CA LEU A 257 -16.27 2.34 14.42
C LEU A 257 -17.47 2.00 15.33
N LYS A 258 -18.04 3.01 16.00
CA LYS A 258 -19.22 2.86 16.86
C LYS A 258 -20.42 2.30 16.10
N GLU A 259 -20.73 2.88 14.94
CA GLU A 259 -21.84 2.46 14.09
C GLU A 259 -21.65 1.03 13.57
N PHE A 260 -20.41 0.69 13.20
CA PHE A 260 -20.06 -0.66 12.75
C PHE A 260 -20.34 -1.71 13.82
N TYR A 261 -19.89 -1.48 15.06
CA TYR A 261 -20.12 -2.39 16.18
C TYR A 261 -21.60 -2.47 16.55
N TYR A 262 -22.32 -1.35 16.53
CA TYR A 262 -23.75 -1.33 16.82
C TYR A 262 -24.54 -2.13 15.78
N LYS A 263 -24.28 -1.91 14.48
CA LYS A 263 -24.93 -2.66 13.39
C LYS A 263 -24.64 -4.16 13.45
N LYS A 264 -23.42 -4.56 13.83
CA LYS A 264 -23.00 -5.96 13.79
C LYS A 264 -23.32 -6.75 15.05
N PHE A 265 -23.25 -6.13 16.21
CA PHE A 265 -23.32 -6.80 17.51
C PHE A 265 -24.34 -6.18 18.48
N GLY A 266 -25.02 -5.08 18.11
CA GLY A 266 -25.96 -4.38 18.97
C GLY A 266 -25.32 -3.62 20.14
N VAL A 267 -23.99 -3.45 20.11
CA VAL A 267 -23.22 -2.75 21.16
C VAL A 267 -22.35 -1.67 20.55
N ASP A 268 -22.06 -0.61 21.31
CA ASP A 268 -21.24 0.52 20.85
C ASP A 268 -19.81 0.48 21.40
N LYS A 269 -19.39 -0.69 21.88
CA LYS A 269 -18.10 -0.95 22.54
C LYS A 269 -17.29 -1.98 21.76
N TYR A 270 -15.97 -1.87 21.87
CA TYR A 270 -15.02 -2.84 21.34
C TYR A 270 -13.99 -3.24 22.41
N THR A 271 -13.32 -4.38 22.22
CA THR A 271 -12.22 -4.81 23.10
C THR A 271 -10.89 -4.55 22.40
N CYS A 272 -10.05 -3.71 23.00
CA CYS A 272 -8.69 -3.49 22.51
C CYS A 272 -7.87 -4.76 22.62
N ARG A 273 -7.30 -5.24 21.52
CA ARG A 273 -6.51 -6.49 21.47
C ARG A 273 -5.10 -6.34 22.03
N SER A 274 -4.63 -5.11 22.21
CA SER A 274 -3.33 -4.84 22.84
C SER A 274 -3.37 -4.77 24.37
N CYS A 275 -4.48 -4.34 24.98
CA CYS A 275 -4.60 -4.27 26.44
C CYS A 275 -5.73 -5.11 27.04
N ASN A 276 -6.58 -5.71 26.21
CA ASN A 276 -7.80 -6.44 26.60
C ASN A 276 -8.86 -5.63 27.35
N ASN A 277 -8.74 -4.29 27.39
CA ASN A 277 -9.76 -3.44 27.97
C ASN A 277 -10.87 -3.13 26.96
N VAL A 278 -12.10 -3.02 27.46
CA VAL A 278 -13.25 -2.54 26.70
C VAL A 278 -13.15 -1.02 26.52
N GLN A 279 -13.51 -0.52 25.35
CA GLN A 279 -13.37 0.87 24.93
C GLN A 279 -14.62 1.33 24.14
N THR A 280 -14.77 2.64 24.01
CA THR A 280 -15.80 3.31 23.19
C THR A 280 -15.15 4.29 22.21
N GLY A 281 -15.90 4.70 21.19
CA GLY A 281 -15.46 5.74 20.24
C GLY A 281 -14.58 5.21 19.09
N THR A 282 -13.95 6.15 18.39
CA THR A 282 -13.10 5.92 17.21
C THR A 282 -11.73 5.37 17.60
N ASN A 283 -11.20 4.44 16.81
CA ASN A 283 -9.83 3.97 16.95
C ASN A 283 -9.27 3.28 15.71
N LEU A 284 -8.08 2.69 15.88
CA LEU A 284 -7.45 1.80 14.91
C LEU A 284 -8.17 0.46 14.83
N HIS A 285 -8.68 0.16 13.64
CA HIS A 285 -9.49 -1.01 13.36
C HIS A 285 -8.96 -1.75 12.12
N CYS A 286 -8.84 -3.07 12.22
CA CYS A 286 -8.73 -3.97 11.08
C CYS A 286 -10.06 -4.68 10.87
N ARG A 287 -10.78 -4.26 9.82
CA ARG A 287 -12.10 -4.82 9.48
C ARG A 287 -12.07 -6.28 9.07
N ARG A 288 -10.94 -6.75 8.55
CA ARG A 288 -10.74 -8.15 8.12
C ARG A 288 -10.62 -9.11 9.30
N CYS A 289 -9.89 -8.69 10.32
CA CYS A 289 -9.55 -9.54 11.46
C CYS A 289 -10.40 -9.25 12.70
N PHE A 290 -11.31 -8.28 12.64
CA PHE A 290 -12.06 -7.80 13.81
C PHE A 290 -11.11 -7.49 14.97
N PHE A 291 -10.12 -6.68 14.65
CA PHE A 291 -8.99 -6.40 15.52
C PHE A 291 -8.88 -4.90 15.75
N ASP A 292 -8.98 -4.51 17.01
CA ASP A 292 -9.00 -3.12 17.42
C ASP A 292 -7.85 -2.84 18.38
N VAL A 293 -7.23 -1.69 18.22
CA VAL A 293 -6.26 -1.13 19.16
C VAL A 293 -6.85 0.16 19.68
N CYS A 294 -6.71 0.45 20.98
CA CYS A 294 -7.21 1.68 21.57
C CYS A 294 -6.18 2.82 21.52
N GLN A 295 -6.68 4.04 21.67
CA GLN A 295 -5.91 5.28 21.56
C GLN A 295 -4.76 5.28 22.58
N ASN A 296 -5.02 4.80 23.79
CA ASN A 296 -3.99 4.71 24.82
C ASN A 296 -2.87 3.75 24.40
N CYS A 297 -3.20 2.57 23.87
CA CYS A 297 -2.18 1.63 23.39
C CYS A 297 -1.40 2.19 22.18
N GLN A 298 -2.11 2.85 21.25
CA GLN A 298 -1.49 3.53 20.11
C GLN A 298 -0.50 4.60 20.59
N ASN A 299 -0.91 5.48 21.51
CA ASN A 299 -0.07 6.53 22.06
C ASN A 299 1.14 5.94 22.81
N THR A 300 0.94 4.91 23.61
CA THR A 300 2.04 4.21 24.29
C THR A 300 3.08 3.69 23.29
N ILE A 301 2.65 3.07 22.19
CA ILE A 301 3.59 2.59 21.17
C ILE A 301 4.35 3.76 20.54
N ILE A 302 3.64 4.84 20.18
CA ILE A 302 4.25 6.06 19.59
C ILE A 302 5.29 6.67 20.51
N THR A 303 4.97 6.79 21.80
CA THR A 303 5.85 7.40 22.79
C THR A 303 7.08 6.54 23.08
N TYR A 304 6.92 5.21 23.20
CA TYR A 304 7.98 4.35 23.72
C TYR A 304 8.75 3.56 22.65
N ALA A 305 8.26 3.43 21.41
CA ALA A 305 9.01 2.81 20.31
C ALA A 305 10.40 3.43 20.09
N PRO A 306 10.57 4.77 20.05
CA PRO A 306 11.89 5.39 19.91
C PRO A 306 12.80 5.19 21.14
N LEU A 307 12.23 4.85 22.29
CA LEU A 307 12.95 4.70 23.57
C LEU A 307 13.18 3.23 23.95
N ALA A 308 12.68 2.29 23.15
CA ALA A 308 12.67 0.86 23.47
C ALA A 308 14.06 0.28 23.69
N ASN A 309 15.07 0.82 23.01
CA ASN A 309 16.46 0.38 23.10
C ASN A 309 17.09 0.62 24.49
N ARG A 310 16.48 1.47 25.33
CA ARG A 310 16.90 1.70 26.72
C ARG A 310 16.51 0.55 27.65
N VAL A 311 15.51 -0.24 27.25
CA VAL A 311 15.12 -1.45 27.97
C VAL A 311 15.96 -2.60 27.42
N LEU A 312 16.62 -3.32 28.31
CA LEU A 312 17.51 -4.42 27.94
C LEU A 312 16.86 -5.76 28.29
N CYS A 313 17.07 -6.76 27.44
CA CYS A 313 16.77 -8.14 27.81
C CYS A 313 17.77 -8.65 28.87
N GLY A 314 17.54 -9.84 29.43
CA GLY A 314 18.45 -10.44 30.43
C GLY A 314 19.90 -10.67 29.97
N LYS A 315 20.19 -10.52 28.67
CA LYS A 315 21.54 -10.60 28.10
C LYS A 315 22.13 -9.24 27.72
N GLY A 316 21.49 -8.13 28.07
CA GLY A 316 21.97 -6.77 27.81
C GLY A 316 21.69 -6.22 26.41
N HIS A 317 20.89 -6.90 25.58
CA HIS A 317 20.51 -6.39 24.26
C HIS A 317 19.30 -5.44 24.36
N GLY A 318 19.34 -4.32 23.64
CA GLY A 318 18.21 -3.40 23.54
C GLY A 318 16.99 -4.00 22.84
N LEU A 319 15.80 -3.56 23.25
CA LEU A 319 14.54 -3.91 22.59
C LEU A 319 14.21 -2.94 21.45
N VAL A 320 13.38 -3.40 20.52
CA VAL A 320 12.83 -2.60 19.42
C VAL A 320 11.37 -2.97 19.18
N TRP A 321 10.60 -2.01 18.65
CA TRP A 321 9.22 -2.25 18.28
C TRP A 321 9.13 -3.10 16.99
N THR A 322 8.40 -4.21 17.05
CA THR A 322 8.18 -5.09 15.90
C THR A 322 6.67 -5.32 15.70
N PRO A 323 6.05 -4.66 14.70
CA PRO A 323 4.62 -4.77 14.45
C PRO A 323 4.20 -6.16 13.94
N ASP A 324 5.10 -6.88 13.27
CA ASP A 324 4.83 -8.17 12.62
C ASP A 324 5.14 -9.40 13.49
N LEU A 325 5.42 -9.22 14.78
CA LEU A 325 5.84 -10.32 15.66
C LEU A 325 4.79 -11.43 15.73
N CYS A 326 3.51 -11.10 15.87
CA CYS A 326 2.44 -12.09 15.92
C CYS A 326 2.37 -12.95 14.65
N MET A 327 2.60 -12.37 13.47
CA MET A 327 2.68 -13.14 12.23
C MET A 327 3.92 -14.03 12.19
N LYS A 328 5.08 -13.53 12.64
CA LYS A 328 6.29 -14.36 12.81
C LYS A 328 6.04 -15.55 13.74
N TYR A 329 5.30 -15.36 14.83
CA TYR A 329 4.96 -16.45 15.75
C TYR A 329 3.94 -17.42 15.16
N GLN A 330 2.98 -16.91 14.39
CA GLN A 330 2.06 -17.76 13.63
C GLN A 330 2.80 -18.68 12.66
N THR A 331 3.77 -18.16 11.91
CA THR A 331 4.53 -18.94 10.94
C THR A 331 5.52 -19.89 11.61
N THR A 332 6.13 -19.50 12.74
CA THR A 332 7.16 -20.30 13.42
C THR A 332 6.56 -21.36 14.35
N TYR A 333 5.51 -21.02 15.09
CA TYR A 333 4.96 -21.83 16.19
C TYR A 333 3.50 -22.24 16.00
N GLY A 334 2.87 -21.84 14.88
CA GLY A 334 1.46 -22.13 14.61
C GLY A 334 0.46 -21.34 15.46
N ALA A 335 0.92 -20.38 16.27
CA ALA A 335 0.06 -19.58 17.13
C ALA A 335 0.44 -18.09 17.07
N PRO A 336 -0.51 -17.16 16.85
CA PRO A 336 -0.22 -15.75 16.63
C PRO A 336 -0.12 -14.98 17.96
N LYS A 337 0.53 -15.58 18.96
CA LYS A 337 0.57 -15.08 20.34
C LYS A 337 1.98 -15.15 20.88
N TYR A 338 2.38 -14.13 21.63
CA TYR A 338 3.62 -14.12 22.40
C TYR A 338 3.29 -14.04 23.89
N ARG A 339 4.25 -14.41 24.75
CA ARG A 339 4.17 -14.17 26.19
C ARG A 339 5.12 -13.03 26.53
N CYS A 340 4.66 -12.09 27.35
CA CYS A 340 5.53 -11.03 27.82
C CYS A 340 6.51 -11.58 28.87
N ASP A 341 7.81 -11.36 28.69
CA ASP A 341 8.84 -11.80 29.64
C ASP A 341 8.85 -11.02 30.97
N ILE A 342 8.15 -9.88 31.05
CA ILE A 342 8.03 -9.10 32.29
C ILE A 342 6.79 -9.54 33.10
N CYS A 343 5.60 -9.55 32.49
CA CYS A 343 4.36 -9.85 33.20
C CYS A 343 3.81 -11.26 32.98
N THR A 344 4.46 -12.09 32.15
CA THR A 344 4.11 -13.50 31.82
C THR A 344 2.77 -13.73 31.11
N ARG A 345 1.96 -12.66 30.96
CA ARG A 345 0.68 -12.71 30.25
C ARG A 345 0.88 -12.96 28.75
N ALA A 346 -0.06 -13.67 28.14
CA ALA A 346 -0.08 -13.92 26.71
C ALA A 346 -0.84 -12.81 25.98
N TYR A 347 -0.31 -12.36 24.84
CA TYR A 347 -0.87 -11.29 24.04
C TYR A 347 -1.01 -11.72 22.57
N GLN A 348 -2.14 -11.39 21.98
CA GLN A 348 -2.38 -11.40 20.54
C GLN A 348 -2.58 -9.94 20.13
N GLY A 349 -1.47 -9.21 20.05
CA GLY A 349 -1.44 -7.75 19.95
C GLY A 349 -1.00 -7.25 18.57
N SER A 350 -0.92 -5.93 18.43
CA SER A 350 -0.49 -5.25 17.20
C SER A 350 1.04 -5.23 17.01
N GLY A 351 1.73 -6.22 17.57
CA GLY A 351 3.19 -6.25 17.75
C GLY A 351 3.63 -6.39 19.21
N SER A 352 4.95 -6.35 19.40
CA SER A 352 5.59 -6.27 20.72
C SER A 352 6.90 -5.48 20.65
N PHE A 353 7.47 -5.19 21.81
CA PHE A 353 8.85 -4.75 21.95
C PHE A 353 9.73 -5.96 22.16
N ASN A 354 10.52 -6.36 21.17
CA ASN A 354 11.32 -7.57 21.28
C ASN A 354 12.82 -7.31 21.10
N CYS A 355 13.61 -8.22 21.64
CA CYS A 355 15.01 -8.38 21.27
C CYS A 355 15.08 -9.20 19.97
N PHE A 356 15.88 -8.82 18.97
CA PHE A 356 16.04 -9.66 17.77
C PHE A 356 16.97 -10.85 18.00
N THR A 357 17.90 -10.72 18.94
CA THR A 357 18.90 -11.74 19.28
C THR A 357 18.38 -12.77 20.27
N CYS A 358 17.35 -12.42 21.04
CA CYS A 358 16.78 -13.27 22.10
C CYS A 358 15.28 -13.41 21.89
N THR A 359 14.70 -14.53 22.28
CA THR A 359 13.24 -14.67 22.41
C THR A 359 12.78 -13.96 23.68
N TYR A 360 12.91 -12.63 23.68
CA TYR A 360 12.52 -11.76 24.79
C TYR A 360 11.57 -10.70 24.27
N ASP A 361 10.30 -10.82 24.65
CA ASP A 361 9.17 -10.02 24.18
C ASP A 361 8.55 -9.26 25.35
N VAL A 362 8.33 -7.96 25.15
CA VAL A 362 7.73 -7.08 26.15
C VAL A 362 6.45 -6.49 25.58
N CYS A 363 5.37 -6.58 26.35
CA CYS A 363 4.07 -6.03 25.96
C CYS A 363 4.06 -4.50 26.09
N ILE A 364 3.08 -3.89 25.44
CA ILE A 364 2.89 -2.44 25.38
C ILE A 364 2.73 -1.82 26.77
N GLN A 365 2.15 -2.51 27.74
CA GLN A 365 2.00 -1.96 29.09
C GLN A 365 3.32 -2.01 29.86
N CYS A 366 4.07 -3.11 29.74
CA CYS A 366 5.32 -3.29 30.47
C CYS A 366 6.44 -2.38 29.96
N ILE A 367 6.47 -2.03 28.66
CA ILE A 367 7.51 -1.12 28.15
C ILE A 367 7.45 0.26 28.80
N ALA A 368 6.24 0.79 29.03
CA ALA A 368 6.06 2.13 29.58
C ALA A 368 6.66 2.22 30.99
N HIS A 369 6.37 1.20 31.82
CA HIS A 369 6.94 1.08 33.15
C HIS A 369 8.46 0.88 33.12
N ALA A 370 8.95 0.02 32.22
CA ALA A 370 10.37 -0.27 32.10
C ALA A 370 11.19 0.97 31.71
N VAL A 371 10.75 1.73 30.69
CA VAL A 371 11.43 2.95 30.25
C VAL A 371 11.47 4.00 31.36
N GLN A 372 10.35 4.19 32.07
CA GLN A 372 10.27 5.15 33.19
C GLN A 372 11.22 4.76 34.34
N SER A 373 11.39 3.46 34.60
CA SER A 373 12.31 2.99 35.64
C SER A 373 13.80 3.10 35.26
N THR A 374 14.12 3.12 33.97
CA THR A 374 15.51 3.25 33.47
C THR A 374 16.03 4.69 33.42
N GLY A 375 15.15 5.67 33.68
CA GLY A 375 15.48 7.10 33.65
C GLY A 375 15.83 7.73 35.01
N ASN A 376 15.83 6.92 36.09
CA ASN A 376 16.21 7.35 37.44
C ASN A 376 17.60 6.83 37.83
#